data_AF-C2CFZ7-F1
#
_entry.id   AF-C2CFZ7-F1
#
_cell.length_a   1.000
_cell.length_b   1.000
_cell.length_c   1.000
_cell.angle_alpha   90.00
_cell.angle_beta   90.00
_cell.angle_gamma   90.00
#
_symmetry.space_group_name_H-M   'P 1'
#
loop_
_entity.id
_entity.type
_entity.pdbx_description
1 polymer ?
#
loop_
_entity_poly.entity_id
_entity_poly.type
_entity_poly.pdbx_seq_one_letter_code
_entity_poly.pdbx_strand_id
1 'polypeptide(L)'
;MKTKEFIKRVEELGFEVESIGLFYRIKNKNDLVIAAICKNVLLQINTNYLGWEFVDEEDKTKLFNLFFDYAKTPIGNRGEKKFYFDLANFKLVEVEE
;
A
#
# COMPACT_ATOMS: atom_id res chain seq x y z
N MET A 1 10.09 -1.14 0.64
CA MET A 1 9.35 -0.22 -0.22
C MET A 1 8.58 0.77 0.64
N LYS A 2 8.66 2.07 0.33
CA LYS A 2 7.89 3.10 1.04
C LYS A 2 6.45 3.14 0.53
N THR A 3 5.49 3.57 1.35
CA THR A 3 4.07 3.65 0.95
C THR A 3 3.86 4.56 -0.26
N LYS A 4 4.50 5.73 -0.31
CA LYS A 4 4.39 6.64 -1.47
C LYS A 4 4.94 6.01 -2.76
N GLU A 5 6.06 5.29 -2.65
CA GLU A 5 6.65 4.56 -3.77
C GLU A 5 5.74 3.43 -4.25
N PHE A 6 5.16 2.67 -3.31
CA PHE A 6 4.19 1.63 -3.60
C PHE A 6 2.99 2.17 -4.38
N ILE A 7 2.35 3.23 -3.87
CA ILE A 7 1.18 3.85 -4.50
C ILE A 7 1.52 4.31 -5.92
N LYS A 8 2.63 5.05 -6.08
CA LYS A 8 3.08 5.55 -7.39
C LYS A 8 3.28 4.43 -8.41
N ARG A 9 3.93 3.32 -8.01
CA ARG A 9 4.18 2.18 -8.91
C ARG A 9 2.90 1.46 -9.32
N VAL A 10 1.90 1.41 -8.44
CA VAL A 10 0.57 0.84 -8.77
C VAL A 10 -0.18 1.77 -9.74
N GLU A 11 -0.12 3.08 -9.53
CA GLU A 11 -0.71 4.09 -10.42
C GLU A 11 -0.04 4.11 -11.80
N GLU A 12 1.28 3.93 -11.88
CA GLU A 12 2.03 3.79 -13.14
C GLU A 12 1.59 2.57 -13.98
N LEU A 13 1.04 1.54 -13.33
CA LEU A 13 0.43 0.39 -14.01
C LEU A 13 -1.03 0.62 -14.40
N GLY A 14 -1.60 1.80 -14.13
CA GLY A 14 -2.98 2.15 -14.50
C GLY A 14 -4.05 1.71 -13.50
N PHE A 15 -3.66 1.44 -12.25
CA PHE A 15 -4.56 1.05 -11.16
C PHE A 15 -4.66 2.15 -10.11
N GLU A 16 -5.79 2.21 -9.40
CA GLU A 16 -6.00 3.19 -8.33
C GLU A 16 -5.73 2.56 -6.97
N VAL A 17 -5.17 3.33 -6.04
CA VAL A 17 -5.01 2.92 -4.64
C VAL A 17 -5.90 3.75 -3.72
N GLU A 18 -6.84 3.08 -3.06
CA GLU A 18 -7.73 3.66 -2.06
C GLU A 18 -7.28 3.25 -0.65
N SER A 19 -7.13 4.22 0.24
CA SER A 19 -6.82 3.97 1.65
C SER A 19 -8.11 3.85 2.45
N ILE A 20 -8.44 2.64 2.94
CA ILE A 20 -9.68 2.40 3.71
C ILE A 20 -9.42 1.55 4.94
N GLY A 21 -9.71 2.12 6.12
CA GLY A 21 -9.44 1.48 7.40
C GLY A 21 -8.00 0.96 7.48
N LEU A 22 -7.84 -0.35 7.75
CA LEU A 22 -6.56 -1.04 7.88
C LEU A 22 -5.93 -1.48 6.54
N PHE A 23 -6.55 -1.18 5.39
CA PHE A 23 -6.12 -1.70 4.09
C PHE A 23 -5.84 -0.60 3.08
N TYR A 24 -4.89 -0.86 2.19
CA TYR A 24 -4.86 -0.25 0.87
C TYR A 24 -5.63 -1.17 -0.08
N ARG A 25 -6.71 -0.66 -0.68
CA ARG A 25 -7.44 -1.34 -1.74
C ARG A 25 -6.91 -0.88 -3.08
N ILE A 26 -6.76 -1.83 -3.99
CA ILE A 26 -6.33 -1.56 -5.36
C ILE A 26 -7.55 -1.78 -6.23
N LYS A 27 -7.83 -0.83 -7.12
CA LYS A 27 -8.96 -0.87 -8.05
C LYS A 27 -8.46 -0.82 -9.48
N ASN A 28 -9.18 -1.49 -10.38
CA ASN A 28 -8.95 -1.38 -11.81
C ASN A 28 -9.72 -0.19 -12.41
N LYS A 29 -9.53 0.05 -13.70
CA LYS A 29 -10.20 1.12 -14.47
C LYS A 29 -11.74 1.11 -14.46
N ASN A 30 -12.35 0.00 -14.02
CA ASN A 30 -13.80 -0.14 -13.91
C ASN A 30 -14.29 0.09 -12.46
N ASP A 31 -13.46 0.68 -11.58
CA ASP A 31 -13.71 0.89 -10.14
C ASP A 31 -13.95 -0.42 -9.36
N LEU A 32 -13.55 -1.57 -9.93
CA LEU A 32 -13.63 -2.86 -9.24
C LEU A 32 -12.38 -3.08 -8.40
N VAL A 33 -12.57 -3.43 -7.12
CA VAL A 33 -11.48 -3.85 -6.24
C VAL A 33 -10.87 -5.14 -6.79
N ILE A 34 -9.54 -5.17 -6.90
CA ILE A 34 -8.77 -6.32 -7.37
C ILE A 34 -7.91 -6.92 -6.25
N ALA A 35 -7.51 -6.10 -5.28
CA ALA A 35 -6.70 -6.55 -4.16
C ALA A 35 -6.87 -5.65 -2.93
N ALA A 36 -6.54 -6.18 -1.76
CA ALA A 36 -6.40 -5.44 -0.53
C ALA A 36 -5.11 -5.86 0.20
N ILE A 37 -4.34 -4.89 0.68
CA ILE A 37 -3.07 -5.12 1.36
C ILE A 37 -3.13 -4.47 2.74
N CYS A 38 -2.83 -5.24 3.77
CA CYS A 38 -2.92 -4.79 5.14
C CYS A 38 -1.80 -3.81 5.51
N LYS A 39 -2.17 -2.71 6.15
CA LYS A 39 -1.24 -1.66 6.62
C LYS A 39 -0.41 -2.13 7.80
N ASN A 40 -1.03 -2.88 8.71
CA ASN A 40 -0.50 -3.19 10.04
C ASN A 40 -0.20 -4.68 10.27
N VAL A 41 -0.40 -5.55 9.27
CA VAL A 41 -0.04 -6.97 9.35
C VAL A 41 0.96 -7.30 8.23
N LEU A 42 2.07 -7.95 8.61
CA LEU A 42 3.11 -8.36 7.68
C LEU A 42 2.58 -9.44 6.72
N LEU A 43 2.91 -9.34 5.44
CA LEU A 43 2.54 -10.31 4.38
C LEU A 43 1.03 -10.57 4.18
N GLN A 44 0.14 -9.81 4.82
CA GLN A 44 -1.30 -9.99 4.64
C GLN A 44 -1.78 -9.27 3.36
N ILE A 45 -2.02 -10.07 2.32
CA ILE A 45 -2.51 -9.66 1.00
C ILE A 45 -3.75 -10.51 0.69
N ASN A 46 -4.77 -9.89 0.10
CA ASN A 46 -5.94 -10.58 -0.43
C ASN A 46 -6.16 -10.16 -1.89
N THR A 47 -6.14 -11.12 -2.82
CA THR A 47 -6.45 -10.93 -4.25
C THR A 47 -7.74 -11.64 -4.68
N ASN A 48 -8.48 -12.25 -3.74
CA ASN A 48 -9.72 -12.95 -4.02
C ASN A 48 -10.88 -11.95 -4.18
N TYR A 49 -10.84 -11.21 -5.28
CA TYR A 49 -11.87 -10.25 -5.68
C TYR A 49 -12.25 -10.46 -7.14
N LEU A 50 -13.53 -10.27 -7.48
CA LEU A 50 -14.01 -10.39 -8.85
C LEU A 50 -13.23 -9.49 -9.84
N GLY A 51 -12.82 -8.30 -9.39
CA GLY A 51 -12.04 -7.37 -10.21
C GLY A 51 -10.69 -7.93 -10.67
N TRP A 52 -10.11 -8.88 -9.91
CA TRP A 52 -8.84 -9.53 -10.25
C TRP A 52 -8.94 -10.39 -11.51
N GLU A 53 -10.10 -10.99 -11.78
CA GLU A 53 -10.30 -11.82 -12.98
C GLU A 53 -10.18 -11.02 -14.28
N PHE A 54 -10.43 -9.72 -14.23
CA PHE A 54 -10.37 -8.82 -15.39
C PHE A 54 -8.99 -8.19 -15.61
N VAL A 55 -7.99 -8.55 -14.80
CA VAL A 55 -6.59 -8.14 -14.99
C VAL A 55 -5.90 -9.20 -15.87
N ASP A 56 -5.18 -8.76 -16.89
CA ASP A 56 -4.39 -9.67 -17.73
C ASP A 56 -3.25 -10.33 -16.94
N GLU A 57 -2.74 -11.46 -17.46
CA GLU A 57 -1.75 -12.28 -16.72
C GLU A 57 -0.43 -11.56 -16.48
N GLU A 58 -0.02 -10.67 -17.39
CA GLU A 58 1.21 -9.91 -17.28
C GLU A 58 1.11 -8.92 -16.13
N ASP A 59 0.03 -8.14 -16.09
CA ASP A 59 -0.21 -7.15 -15.04
C ASP A 59 -0.55 -7.80 -13.70
N LYS A 60 -1.23 -8.96 -13.68
CA LYS A 60 -1.39 -9.79 -12.46
C LYS A 60 -0.04 -10.10 -11.83
N THR A 61 0.93 -10.53 -12.64
CA THR A 61 2.28 -10.87 -12.17
C THR A 61 3.03 -9.64 -11.67
N LYS A 62 3.00 -8.52 -12.41
CA LYS A 62 3.63 -7.26 -12.00
C LYS A 62 3.05 -6.74 -10.69
N LEU A 63 1.72 -6.70 -10.59
CA LEU A 63 1.01 -6.25 -9.40
C LEU A 63 1.31 -7.14 -8.20
N PHE A 64 1.23 -8.47 -8.35
CA PHE A 64 1.50 -9.37 -7.24
C PHE A 64 2.93 -9.22 -6.71
N ASN A 65 3.92 -9.05 -7.60
CA ASN A 65 5.29 -8.76 -7.20
C ASN A 65 5.40 -7.44 -6.41
N LEU A 66 4.73 -6.37 -6.87
CA LEU A 66 4.66 -5.10 -6.14
C LEU A 66 4.00 -5.25 -4.77
N PHE A 67 2.88 -6.00 -4.70
CA PHE A 67 2.17 -6.26 -3.45
C PHE A 67 3.05 -7.01 -2.48
N PHE A 68 3.74 -8.05 -2.96
CA PHE A 68 4.67 -8.84 -2.16
C PHE A 68 5.85 -8.01 -1.65
N ASP A 69 6.47 -7.20 -2.52
CA ASP A 69 7.58 -6.33 -2.14
C ASP A 69 7.20 -5.27 -1.10
N TYR A 70 5.98 -4.74 -1.20
CA TYR A 70 5.44 -3.85 -0.19
C TYR A 70 5.10 -4.60 1.12
N ALA A 71 4.35 -5.69 1.04
CA ALA A 71 3.86 -6.43 2.21
C ALA A 71 4.99 -7.15 2.98
N LYS A 72 6.10 -7.49 2.33
CA LYS A 72 7.29 -8.04 3.00
C LYS A 72 8.15 -6.97 3.67
N THR A 73 7.96 -5.69 3.32
CA THR A 73 8.64 -4.59 4.01
C THR A 73 8.14 -4.51 5.45
N PRO A 74 9.02 -4.50 6.48
CA PRO A 74 8.61 -4.35 7.88
C PRO A 74 7.76 -3.10 8.09
N ILE A 75 6.73 -3.16 8.94
CA ILE A 75 5.71 -2.12 9.08
C ILE A 75 6.33 -0.74 9.39
N GLY A 76 7.22 -0.65 10.39
CA GLY A 76 7.92 0.59 10.73
C GLY A 76 8.80 1.17 9.61
N ASN A 77 9.14 0.37 8.60
CA ASN A 77 9.91 0.80 7.44
C ASN A 77 9.05 1.28 6.26
N ARG A 78 7.72 1.10 6.30
CA ARG A 78 6.81 1.48 5.19
C ARG A 78 6.49 2.97 5.15
N GLY A 79 6.35 3.60 6.32
CA GLY A 79 6.03 5.02 6.46
C GLY A 79 7.21 5.96 6.20
N GLU A 80 6.88 7.24 6.05
CA GLU A 80 7.80 8.33 6.36
C GLU A 80 7.75 8.57 7.87
N LYS A 81 8.90 8.80 8.50
CA LYS A 81 8.97 9.18 9.91
C LYS A 81 8.13 10.45 10.09
N LYS A 82 7.03 10.38 10.84
CA LYS A 82 6.27 11.56 11.22
C LYS A 82 6.94 12.14 12.45
N PHE A 83 7.44 13.36 12.31
CA PHE A 83 7.97 14.11 13.45
C PHE A 83 6.96 15.19 13.83
N TYR A 84 6.64 15.27 15.12
CA TYR A 84 5.95 16.44 15.67
C TYR A 84 6.98 17.34 16.35
N PHE A 85 6.83 18.64 16.17
CA PHE A 85 7.62 19.60 16.93
C PHE A 85 6.97 19.82 18.29
N ASP A 86 7.61 19.33 19.35
CA ASP A 86 7.24 19.60 20.72
C ASP A 86 7.61 21.05 21.04
N LEU A 87 6.59 21.92 21.06
CA LEU A 87 6.75 23.35 21.33
C LEU A 87 7.16 23.65 22.78
N ALA A 88 6.86 22.75 23.72
CA ALA A 88 7.22 22.95 25.12
C ALA A 88 8.72 22.69 25.35
N ASN A 89 9.27 21.69 24.66
CA ASN A 89 10.67 21.28 24.81
C ASN A 89 11.55 21.66 23.60
N PHE A 90 10.99 22.41 22.63
CA PHE A 90 11.66 22.84 21.39
C PHE A 90 12.44 21.73 20.66
N LYS A 91 11.80 20.57 20.47
CA LYS A 91 12.44 19.40 19.85
C LYS A 91 11.51 18.67 18.88
N LEU A 92 12.09 18.03 17.87
CA LEU A 92 11.37 17.07 17.02
C LEU A 92 11.24 15.74 17.76
N VAL A 93 10.02 15.22 17.82
CA VAL A 93 9.68 13.91 18.40
C VAL A 93 9.20 13.03 17.27
N GLU A 94 9.89 11.92 17.04
CA GLU A 94 9.44 10.88 16.12
C GLU A 94 8.21 10.18 16.70
N VAL A 95 7.16 10.06 15.92
CA VAL A 95 5.93 9.37 16.30
C VAL A 95 5.83 8.10 15.48
N GLU A 96 5.87 6.97 16.19
CA GLU A 96 5.48 5.68 15.65
C GLU A 96 3.94 5.63 15.59
N GLU A 97 3.38 5.35 14.41
CA GLU A 97 1.96 5.00 14.26
C GLU A 97 1.67 3.58 14.76
#